data_AF-A0A947X254-F1
#
_entry.id   AF-A0A947X254-F1
#
_cell.length_a   1.000
_cell.length_b   1.000
_cell.length_c   1.000
_cell.angle_alpha   90.00
_cell.angle_beta   90.00
_cell.angle_gamma   90.00
#
_symmetry.space_group_name_H-M   'P 1'
#
loop_
_entity.id
_entity.type
_entity.pdbx_description
1 polymer ?
#
loop_
_entity_poly.entity_id
_entity_poly.type
_entity_poly.pdbx_seq_one_letter_code
_entity_poly.pdbx_strand_id
1 'polypeptide(L)'
;MPRGRPPRAAVYERLDTQIAELWARMGGLPNPDEASGIWTGIWHEEAHHSTAIEGNTLVLKQVEALLAEGRAVGHKELREYMEVRGYADAARWVYQQAIMPQARSDRNIINLTELREIHRSAMKLLWEVAPHPDATPREGPGSFREHDIQPFPGGLTPPPWVDVAAQIESWLQAVNRLKPRMPDFPEEVAALHCRFEQIHPFLDGNGRTGRLILNLILVRFGYPPAIIYKSQRLKYIRALRRADEEDPGALGELLARAILDNLYKFIVPAVAGPARLVPLAALATGSITHNALRVAAIRGRLQATKGPDGQWRSSRSWVDQYLATRYHRA
;
A
#
# COMPACT_ATOMS: atom_id res chain seq x y z
N MET A 1 8.43 -34.56 -1.55
CA MET A 1 8.89 -33.52 -0.62
C MET A 1 7.70 -33.04 0.20
N PRO A 2 7.80 -32.92 1.54
CA PRO A 2 6.66 -32.55 2.35
C PRO A 2 6.22 -31.13 1.97
N ARG A 3 4.92 -30.95 1.68
CA ARG A 3 4.29 -29.64 1.44
C ARG A 3 4.21 -28.84 2.75
N GLY A 4 5.36 -28.55 3.36
CA GLY A 4 5.48 -27.69 4.53
C GLY A 4 5.38 -26.22 4.16
N ARG A 5 4.96 -25.38 5.11
CA ARG A 5 5.04 -23.92 4.95
C ARG A 5 6.52 -23.53 4.76
N PRO A 6 6.85 -22.73 3.73
CA PRO A 6 8.25 -22.36 3.49
C PRO A 6 8.82 -21.60 4.68
N PRO A 7 10.09 -21.86 5.06
CA PRO A 7 10.75 -21.18 6.17
C PRO A 7 10.91 -19.68 5.86
N ARG A 8 11.07 -18.86 6.91
CA ARG A 8 11.18 -17.40 6.78
C ARG A 8 12.30 -16.97 5.82
N ALA A 9 13.49 -17.56 5.95
CA ALA A 9 14.62 -17.25 5.06
C ALA A 9 14.27 -17.47 3.58
N ALA A 10 13.55 -18.54 3.24
CA ALA A 10 13.12 -18.81 1.87
C ALA A 10 12.05 -17.81 1.38
N VAL A 11 11.26 -17.20 2.28
CA VAL A 11 10.34 -16.11 1.92
C VAL A 11 11.13 -14.85 1.58
N TYR A 12 12.17 -14.53 2.35
CA TYR A 12 12.98 -13.32 2.14
C TYR A 12 13.82 -13.44 0.87
N GLU A 13 14.48 -14.58 0.65
CA GLU A 13 15.21 -14.87 -0.59
C GLU A 13 14.30 -14.76 -1.81
N ARG A 14 13.07 -15.28 -1.72
CA ARG A 14 12.08 -15.16 -2.78
C ARG A 14 11.68 -13.70 -3.02
N LEU A 15 11.42 -12.93 -1.97
CA LEU A 15 11.11 -11.50 -2.10
C LEU A 15 12.25 -10.76 -2.78
N ASP A 16 13.49 -11.01 -2.35
CA ASP A 16 14.67 -10.39 -2.93
C ASP A 16 14.80 -10.73 -4.42
N THR A 17 14.67 -12.01 -4.77
CA THR A 17 14.73 -12.49 -6.15
C THR A 17 13.65 -11.86 -7.02
N GLN A 18 12.40 -11.82 -6.54
CA GLN A 18 11.28 -11.30 -7.33
C GLN A 18 11.34 -9.79 -7.51
N ILE A 19 11.85 -9.05 -6.52
CA ILE A 19 12.11 -7.62 -6.68
C ILE A 19 13.26 -7.41 -7.67
N ALA A 20 14.35 -8.18 -7.60
CA ALA A 20 15.42 -8.09 -8.60
C ALA A 20 14.90 -8.35 -10.03
N GLU A 21 14.03 -9.35 -10.20
CA GLU A 21 13.38 -9.69 -11.47
C GLU A 21 12.46 -8.56 -11.97
N LEU A 22 11.68 -7.94 -11.08
CA LEU A 22 10.87 -6.76 -11.36
C LEU A 22 11.73 -5.62 -11.92
N TRP A 23 12.83 -5.30 -11.23
CA TRP A 23 13.76 -4.25 -11.63
C TRP A 23 14.44 -4.56 -12.96
N ALA A 24 14.91 -5.79 -13.15
CA ALA A 24 15.58 -6.21 -14.38
C ALA A 24 14.65 -6.16 -15.61
N ARG A 25 13.36 -6.44 -15.43
CA ARG A 25 12.39 -6.50 -16.55
C ARG A 25 11.66 -5.20 -16.80
N MET A 26 11.32 -4.45 -15.76
CA MET A 26 10.43 -3.28 -15.85
C MET A 26 11.11 -1.98 -15.42
N GLY A 27 12.39 -2.01 -15.05
CA GLY A 27 13.11 -0.82 -14.59
C GLY A 27 12.70 -0.34 -13.20
N GLY A 28 11.88 -1.12 -12.48
CA GLY A 28 11.38 -0.80 -11.16
C GLY A 28 9.90 -1.14 -11.00
N LEU A 29 9.31 -0.65 -9.91
CA LEU A 29 7.87 -0.73 -9.70
C LEU A 29 7.16 0.21 -10.69
N PRO A 30 6.20 -0.29 -11.51
CA PRO A 30 5.46 0.56 -12.43
C PRO A 30 4.76 1.68 -11.69
N ASN A 31 4.85 2.90 -12.20
CA ASN A 31 4.27 4.05 -11.50
C ASN A 31 2.72 4.00 -11.56
N PRO A 32 2.01 4.76 -10.71
CA PRO A 32 0.55 4.76 -10.67
C PRO A 32 -0.15 5.14 -11.97
N ASP A 33 0.50 5.93 -12.83
CA ASP A 33 -0.06 6.29 -14.13
C ASP A 33 0.08 5.16 -15.16
N GLU A 34 1.20 4.44 -15.13
CA GLU A 34 1.49 3.29 -16.00
C GLU A 34 0.60 2.09 -15.70
N ALA A 35 0.35 1.80 -14.42
CA ALA A 35 -0.38 0.62 -13.96
C ALA A 35 -1.65 0.97 -13.17
N SER A 36 -2.38 2.01 -13.59
CA SER A 36 -3.48 2.61 -12.82
C SER A 36 -4.55 1.61 -12.37
N GLY A 37 -4.89 0.61 -13.18
CA GLY A 37 -5.86 -0.43 -12.80
C GLY A 37 -5.39 -1.31 -11.65
N ILE A 38 -4.10 -1.69 -11.63
CA ILE A 38 -3.51 -2.51 -10.55
C ILE A 38 -3.45 -1.68 -9.27
N TRP A 39 -2.96 -0.44 -9.38
CA TRP A 39 -2.87 0.48 -8.25
C TRP A 39 -4.24 0.83 -7.65
N THR A 40 -5.27 0.99 -8.49
CA THR A 40 -6.65 1.23 -8.04
C THR A 40 -7.18 0.03 -7.24
N GLY A 41 -6.91 -1.20 -7.70
CA GLY A 41 -7.29 -2.41 -6.95
C GLY A 41 -6.59 -2.51 -5.59
N ILE A 42 -5.27 -2.28 -5.56
CA ILE A 42 -4.49 -2.24 -4.31
C ILE A 42 -4.99 -1.14 -3.38
N TRP A 43 -5.34 0.03 -3.93
CA TRP A 43 -5.90 1.16 -3.18
C TRP A 43 -7.23 0.83 -2.49
N HIS A 44 -8.16 0.21 -3.21
CA HIS A 44 -9.44 -0.21 -2.62
C HIS A 44 -9.27 -1.32 -1.58
N GLU A 45 -8.45 -2.33 -1.87
CA GLU A 45 -8.16 -3.42 -0.92
C GLU A 45 -7.51 -2.90 0.36
N GLU A 46 -6.50 -2.03 0.24
CA GLU A 46 -5.81 -1.44 1.38
C GLU A 46 -6.76 -0.60 2.23
N ALA A 47 -7.56 0.28 1.63
CA ALA A 47 -8.53 1.09 2.35
C ALA A 47 -9.56 0.23 3.09
N HIS A 48 -10.05 -0.84 2.45
CA HIS A 48 -10.98 -1.78 3.09
C HIS A 48 -10.32 -2.52 4.26
N HIS A 49 -9.15 -3.13 4.04
CA HIS A 49 -8.56 -4.00 5.05
C HIS A 49 -7.97 -3.24 6.23
N SER A 50 -7.34 -2.10 5.98
CA SER A 50 -6.75 -1.28 7.03
C SER A 50 -7.81 -0.70 7.96
N THR A 51 -8.93 -0.19 7.44
CA THR A 51 -10.04 0.31 8.29
C THR A 51 -10.79 -0.83 8.97
N ALA A 52 -10.98 -1.98 8.31
CA ALA A 52 -11.62 -3.14 8.91
C ALA A 52 -10.81 -3.77 10.06
N ILE A 53 -9.48 -3.62 10.08
CA ILE A 53 -8.64 -4.03 11.22
C ILE A 53 -8.99 -3.23 12.48
N GLU A 54 -9.35 -1.95 12.32
CA GLU A 54 -9.77 -1.05 13.40
C GLU A 54 -11.27 -1.18 13.76
N GLY A 55 -12.02 -2.00 13.02
CA GLY A 55 -13.43 -2.32 13.33
C GLY A 55 -14.46 -1.72 12.37
N ASN A 56 -14.04 -1.04 11.30
CA ASN A 56 -14.95 -0.59 10.25
C ASN A 56 -15.70 -1.77 9.61
N THR A 57 -17.00 -1.62 9.38
CA THR A 57 -17.87 -2.72 8.96
C THR A 57 -18.27 -2.71 7.49
N LEU A 58 -17.76 -1.77 6.68
CA LEU A 58 -18.00 -1.77 5.24
C LEU A 58 -17.36 -3.00 4.60
N VAL A 59 -18.09 -3.66 3.70
CA VAL A 59 -17.52 -4.72 2.85
C VAL A 59 -16.78 -4.12 1.65
N LEU A 60 -15.87 -4.89 1.05
CA LEU A 60 -15.06 -4.41 -0.08
C LEU A 60 -15.89 -3.78 -1.21
N LYS A 61 -17.01 -4.40 -1.61
CA LYS A 61 -17.92 -3.84 -2.64
C LYS A 61 -18.50 -2.47 -2.27
N GLN A 62 -18.76 -2.22 -0.99
CA GLN A 62 -19.23 -0.91 -0.51
C GLN A 62 -18.10 0.12 -0.54
N VAL A 63 -16.89 -0.28 -0.18
CA VAL A 63 -15.68 0.56 -0.31
C VAL A 63 -15.43 0.92 -1.77
N GLU A 64 -15.49 -0.05 -2.68
CA GLU A 64 -15.34 0.18 -4.12
C GLU A 64 -16.39 1.16 -4.65
N ALA A 65 -17.67 0.98 -4.30
CA ALA A 65 -18.73 1.91 -4.71
C ALA A 65 -18.53 3.32 -4.11
N LEU A 66 -18.09 3.41 -2.86
CA LEU A 66 -17.81 4.70 -2.21
C LEU A 66 -16.68 5.44 -2.92
N LEU A 67 -15.56 4.76 -3.20
CA LEU A 67 -14.35 5.38 -3.73
C LEU A 67 -14.41 5.61 -5.25
N ALA A 68 -15.05 4.72 -6.01
CA ALA A 68 -15.14 4.84 -7.46
C ALA A 68 -16.35 5.67 -7.93
N GLU A 69 -17.49 5.57 -7.25
CA GLU A 69 -18.75 6.21 -7.67
C GLU A 69 -19.13 7.40 -6.77
N GLY A 70 -18.42 7.63 -5.66
CA GLY A 70 -18.81 8.63 -4.66
C GLY A 70 -20.11 8.27 -3.93
N ARG A 71 -20.54 6.99 -3.98
CA ARG A 71 -21.85 6.55 -3.52
C ARG A 71 -21.76 5.80 -2.20
N ALA A 72 -22.41 6.32 -1.16
CA ALA A 72 -22.61 5.60 0.08
C ALA A 72 -23.66 4.48 -0.12
N VAL A 73 -23.31 3.23 0.22
CA VAL A 73 -24.14 2.06 -0.02
C VAL A 73 -24.40 1.30 1.28
N GLY A 74 -25.67 1.10 1.61
CA GLY A 74 -26.10 0.36 2.79
C GLY A 74 -26.37 1.24 4.00
N HIS A 75 -26.83 0.62 5.08
CA HIS A 75 -27.21 1.29 6.33
C HIS A 75 -26.05 1.23 7.32
N LYS A 76 -25.09 2.14 7.16
CA LYS A 76 -23.87 2.28 8.00
C LYS A 76 -23.79 3.69 8.56
N GLU A 77 -23.06 3.85 9.66
CA GLU A 77 -22.88 5.15 10.30
C GLU A 77 -22.04 6.07 9.41
N LEU A 78 -22.33 7.38 9.43
CA LEU A 78 -21.60 8.37 8.63
C LEU A 78 -20.09 8.32 8.88
N ARG A 79 -19.70 8.12 10.15
CA ARG A 79 -18.29 7.99 10.56
C ARG A 79 -17.55 6.88 9.83
N GLU A 80 -18.20 5.77 9.52
CA GLU A 80 -17.56 4.63 8.85
C GLU A 80 -17.23 4.96 7.39
N TYR A 81 -18.10 5.71 6.70
CA TYR A 81 -17.83 6.20 5.35
C TYR A 81 -16.72 7.25 5.35
N MET A 82 -16.73 8.16 6.32
CA MET A 82 -15.72 9.21 6.43
C MET A 82 -14.35 8.66 6.78
N GLU A 83 -14.28 7.64 7.64
CA GLU A 83 -13.06 6.92 7.93
C GLU A 83 -12.45 6.27 6.68
N VAL A 84 -13.25 5.53 5.91
CA VAL A 84 -12.77 4.89 4.66
C VAL A 84 -12.31 5.93 3.65
N ARG A 85 -13.07 7.01 3.48
CA ARG A 85 -12.72 8.07 2.52
C ARG A 85 -11.44 8.81 2.93
N GLY A 86 -11.32 9.22 4.19
CA GLY A 86 -10.10 9.88 4.69
C GLY A 86 -8.87 9.00 4.55
N TYR A 87 -8.97 7.72 4.97
CA TYR A 87 -7.89 6.77 4.81
C TYR A 87 -7.51 6.57 3.33
N ALA A 88 -8.51 6.44 2.45
CA ALA A 88 -8.29 6.24 1.03
C ALA A 88 -7.60 7.47 0.38
N ASP A 89 -7.99 8.69 0.75
CA ASP A 89 -7.34 9.90 0.25
C ASP A 89 -5.85 9.93 0.62
N ALA A 90 -5.52 9.58 1.87
CA ALA A 90 -4.14 9.47 2.33
C ALA A 90 -3.38 8.35 1.60
N ALA A 91 -3.99 7.16 1.45
CA ALA A 91 -3.39 6.02 0.75
C ALA A 91 -3.10 6.35 -0.73
N ARG A 92 -4.00 7.09 -1.38
CA ARG A 92 -3.81 7.53 -2.77
C ARG A 92 -2.57 8.42 -2.90
N TRP A 93 -2.41 9.38 -1.99
CA TRP A 93 -1.21 10.22 -1.96
C TRP A 93 0.06 9.39 -1.71
N VAL A 94 0.02 8.44 -0.76
CA VAL A 94 1.14 7.54 -0.48
C VAL A 94 1.54 6.75 -1.73
N TYR A 95 0.58 6.18 -2.46
CA TYR A 95 0.88 5.38 -3.65
C TYR A 95 1.37 6.22 -4.82
N GLN A 96 0.94 7.48 -4.94
CA GLN A 96 1.51 8.45 -5.88
C GLN A 96 3.01 8.70 -5.64
N GLN A 97 3.56 8.33 -4.48
CA GLN A 97 5.00 8.41 -4.21
C GLN A 97 5.80 7.24 -4.81
N ALA A 98 5.13 6.25 -5.43
CA ALA A 98 5.76 5.18 -6.21
C ALA A 98 6.29 5.69 -7.55
N ILE A 99 7.15 6.70 -7.50
CA ILE A 99 7.84 7.28 -8.66
C ILE A 99 9.30 6.81 -8.67
N MET A 100 9.92 6.88 -9.85
CA MET A 100 11.30 6.44 -10.02
C MET A 100 12.24 7.15 -9.03
N PRO A 101 13.12 6.43 -8.29
CA PRO A 101 13.98 7.02 -7.27
C PRO A 101 14.88 8.16 -7.79
N GLN A 102 15.26 8.12 -9.06
CA GLN A 102 16.09 9.13 -9.73
C GLN A 102 15.38 10.49 -9.89
N ALA A 103 14.05 10.52 -9.80
CA ALA A 103 13.26 11.74 -9.87
C ALA A 103 13.04 12.40 -8.50
N ARG A 104 13.48 11.77 -7.40
CA ARG A 104 13.37 12.35 -6.06
C ARG A 104 14.50 13.34 -5.81
N SER A 105 14.14 14.59 -5.54
CA SER A 105 15.08 15.63 -5.11
C SER A 105 15.48 15.51 -3.63
N ASP A 106 14.63 14.91 -2.79
CA ASP A 106 14.86 14.72 -1.36
C ASP A 106 15.55 13.38 -1.06
N ARG A 107 16.61 13.44 -0.23
CA ARG A 107 17.36 12.27 0.25
C ARG A 107 16.63 11.54 1.38
N ASN A 108 15.69 12.19 2.07
CA ASN A 108 14.97 11.56 3.16
C ASN A 108 13.82 10.68 2.65
N ILE A 109 13.60 9.56 3.34
CA ILE A 109 12.51 8.62 3.12
C ILE A 109 11.21 9.16 3.70
N ILE A 110 11.25 9.88 4.81
CA ILE A 110 10.09 10.57 5.40
C ILE A 110 10.57 11.72 6.29
N ASN A 111 9.79 12.79 6.34
CA ASN A 111 10.00 13.89 7.29
C ASN A 111 8.77 14.12 8.18
N LEU A 112 8.92 14.97 9.21
CA LEU A 112 7.85 15.26 10.18
C LEU A 112 6.59 15.85 9.53
N THR A 113 6.75 16.69 8.50
CA THR A 113 5.62 17.28 7.78
C THR A 113 4.79 16.22 7.08
N GLU A 114 5.45 15.29 6.38
CA GLU A 114 4.78 14.17 5.70
C GLU A 114 4.08 13.24 6.70
N LEU A 115 4.72 12.92 7.82
CA LEU A 115 4.11 12.12 8.88
C LEU A 115 2.81 12.76 9.39
N ARG A 116 2.84 14.07 9.66
CA ARG A 116 1.66 14.81 10.13
C ARG A 116 0.58 14.92 9.05
N GLU A 117 0.97 15.10 7.79
CA GLU A 117 0.03 15.19 6.67
C GLU A 117 -0.66 13.86 6.38
N ILE A 118 0.06 12.74 6.45
CA ILE A 118 -0.54 11.40 6.31
C ILE A 118 -1.61 11.20 7.38
N HIS A 119 -1.28 11.48 8.66
CA HIS A 119 -2.25 11.37 9.74
C HIS A 119 -3.44 12.33 9.56
N ARG A 120 -3.16 13.60 9.21
CA ARG A 120 -4.18 14.61 8.95
C ARG A 120 -5.14 14.15 7.85
N SER A 121 -4.62 13.74 6.70
CA SER A 121 -5.43 13.29 5.57
C SER A 121 -6.28 12.07 5.93
N ALA A 122 -5.69 11.09 6.62
CA ALA A 122 -6.38 9.88 7.05
C ALA A 122 -7.54 10.16 8.03
N MET A 123 -7.34 11.10 8.96
CA MET A 123 -8.26 11.32 10.08
C MET A 123 -9.22 12.50 9.91
N LYS A 124 -8.90 13.48 9.06
CA LYS A 124 -9.64 14.76 8.96
C LYS A 124 -11.14 14.56 8.79
N LEU A 125 -11.55 13.74 7.81
CA LEU A 125 -12.96 13.54 7.50
C LEU A 125 -13.73 12.83 8.63
N LEU A 126 -13.09 11.86 9.28
CA LEU A 126 -13.67 11.19 10.45
C LEU A 126 -13.80 12.18 11.62
N TRP A 127 -12.76 12.99 11.86
CA TRP A 127 -12.72 13.94 12.96
C TRP A 127 -13.78 15.05 12.85
N GLU A 128 -14.15 15.43 11.62
CA GLU A 128 -15.20 16.42 11.36
C GLU A 128 -16.59 15.91 11.79
N VAL A 129 -16.84 14.59 11.76
CA VAL A 129 -18.14 13.99 12.09
C VAL A 129 -18.18 13.29 13.44
N ALA A 130 -17.03 12.82 13.93
CA ALA A 130 -16.87 12.08 15.17
C ALA A 130 -15.46 12.33 15.74
N PRO A 131 -15.19 13.53 16.30
CA PRO A 131 -13.92 13.81 16.95
C PRO A 131 -13.72 12.90 18.17
N HIS A 132 -12.46 12.65 18.54
CA HIS A 132 -12.16 11.85 19.73
C HIS A 132 -12.74 12.53 20.99
N PRO A 133 -13.43 11.81 21.89
CA PRO A 133 -14.14 12.39 23.04
C PRO A 133 -13.23 13.17 23.98
N ASP A 134 -11.98 12.73 24.12
CA ASP A 134 -11.00 13.34 25.03
C ASP A 134 -10.13 14.42 24.34
N ALA A 135 -10.38 14.73 23.06
CA ALA A 135 -9.53 15.66 22.32
C ALA A 135 -9.63 17.09 22.82
N THR A 136 -8.48 17.70 23.12
CA THR A 136 -8.40 19.17 23.28
C THR A 136 -8.35 19.87 21.92
N PRO A 137 -8.58 21.21 21.86
CA PRO A 137 -8.47 21.97 20.61
C PRO A 137 -7.10 21.90 19.92
N ARG A 138 -6.05 21.46 20.62
CA ARG A 138 -4.69 21.32 20.09
C ARG A 138 -4.39 19.91 19.54
N GLU A 139 -5.22 18.91 19.84
CA GLU A 139 -5.00 17.49 19.54
C GLU A 139 -5.82 16.99 18.33
N GLY A 140 -5.97 17.84 17.32
CA GLY A 140 -6.67 17.48 16.08
C GLY A 140 -5.82 16.66 15.09
N PRO A 141 -6.39 16.32 13.91
CA PRO A 141 -5.70 15.59 12.85
C PRO A 141 -4.35 16.22 12.45
N GLY A 142 -3.27 15.50 12.76
CA GLY A 142 -1.89 15.84 12.44
C GLY A 142 -1.12 16.49 13.60
N SER A 143 -1.79 16.73 14.72
CA SER A 143 -1.18 17.16 15.98
C SER A 143 -0.90 15.97 16.89
N PHE A 144 0.22 15.98 17.60
CA PHE A 144 0.49 14.97 18.62
C PHE A 144 -0.44 15.13 19.81
N ARG A 145 -0.64 14.04 20.55
CA ARG A 145 -1.34 14.09 21.84
C ARG A 145 -0.57 14.94 22.86
N GLU A 146 -1.30 15.62 23.71
CA GLU A 146 -0.85 16.48 24.79
C GLU A 146 -1.23 15.93 26.18
N HIS A 147 -1.72 14.70 26.22
CA HIS A 147 -1.94 13.96 27.44
C HIS A 147 -1.54 12.49 27.30
N ASP A 148 -1.38 11.82 28.45
CA ASP A 148 -1.10 10.39 28.49
C ASP A 148 -2.36 9.59 28.15
N ILE A 149 -2.15 8.45 27.51
CA ILE A 149 -3.20 7.51 27.17
C ILE A 149 -3.09 6.27 28.05
N GLN A 150 -4.23 5.62 28.27
CA GLN A 150 -4.29 4.44 29.11
C GLN A 150 -3.46 3.30 28.50
N PRO A 151 -2.81 2.45 29.33
CA PRO A 151 -2.13 1.26 28.85
C PRO A 151 -3.06 0.38 28.01
N PHE A 152 -2.55 -0.17 26.92
CA PHE A 152 -3.33 -1.03 26.04
C PHE A 152 -3.62 -2.39 26.68
N PRO A 153 -4.74 -3.04 26.30
CA PRO A 153 -4.99 -4.43 26.62
C PRO A 153 -3.84 -5.34 26.14
N GLY A 154 -2.99 -5.79 27.07
CA GLY A 154 -1.76 -6.54 26.77
C GLY A 154 -0.48 -5.96 27.36
N GLY A 155 -0.56 -4.83 28.10
CA GLY A 155 0.55 -4.32 28.93
C GLY A 155 1.44 -3.29 28.25
N LEU A 156 1.27 -3.05 26.93
CA LEU A 156 1.98 -1.98 26.24
C LEU A 156 1.53 -0.62 26.81
N THR A 157 2.49 0.12 27.37
CA THR A 157 2.30 1.46 27.90
C THR A 157 3.06 2.44 27.02
N PRO A 158 2.35 3.29 26.24
CA PRO A 158 2.98 4.34 25.45
C PRO A 158 3.80 5.30 26.32
N PRO A 159 4.80 5.98 25.76
CA PRO A 159 5.61 6.92 26.52
C PRO A 159 4.80 8.11 27.04
N PRO A 160 5.31 8.86 28.03
CA PRO A 160 4.72 10.14 28.40
C PRO A 160 4.57 11.08 27.20
N TRP A 161 3.47 11.82 27.12
CA TRP A 161 3.18 12.71 25.99
C TRP A 161 4.29 13.75 25.72
N VAL A 162 4.97 14.19 26.78
CA VAL A 162 6.11 15.12 26.70
C VAL A 162 7.30 14.56 25.93
N ASP A 163 7.45 13.22 25.88
CA ASP A 163 8.55 12.55 25.20
C ASP A 163 8.23 12.23 23.73
N VAL A 164 6.95 12.30 23.34
CA VAL A 164 6.48 11.87 22.00
C VAL A 164 7.24 12.59 20.89
N ALA A 165 7.41 13.90 20.99
CA ALA A 165 8.08 14.68 19.94
C ALA A 165 9.54 14.24 19.74
N ALA A 166 10.29 14.05 20.84
CA ALA A 166 11.68 13.60 20.79
C ALA A 166 11.80 12.15 20.29
N GLN A 167 10.86 11.28 20.67
CA GLN A 167 10.86 9.90 20.20
C GLN A 167 10.50 9.77 18.72
N ILE A 168 9.57 10.59 18.22
CA ILE A 168 9.28 10.66 16.78
C ILE A 168 10.49 11.19 16.00
N GLU A 169 11.23 12.17 16.53
CA GLU A 169 12.45 12.64 15.88
C GLU A 169 13.51 11.53 15.80
N SER A 170 13.75 10.80 16.90
CA SER A 170 14.63 9.63 16.91
C SER A 170 14.18 8.55 15.93
N TRP A 171 12.87 8.29 15.87
CA TRP A 171 12.27 7.33 14.94
C TRP A 171 12.44 7.76 13.48
N LEU A 172 12.21 9.04 13.14
CA LEU A 172 12.44 9.59 11.81
C LEU A 172 13.91 9.46 11.39
N GLN A 173 14.86 9.69 12.30
CA GLN A 173 16.29 9.48 12.03
C GLN A 173 16.58 8.01 11.73
N ALA A 174 15.96 7.06 12.44
CA ALA A 174 16.14 5.64 12.20
C ALA A 174 15.57 5.22 10.83
N VAL A 175 14.35 5.67 10.49
CA VAL A 175 13.73 5.41 9.17
C VAL A 175 14.60 5.95 8.04
N ASN A 176 15.17 7.15 8.19
CA ASN A 176 16.02 7.75 7.15
C ASN A 176 17.41 7.11 7.03
N ARG A 177 17.80 6.21 7.95
CA ARG A 177 19.02 5.39 7.84
C ARG A 177 18.77 4.01 7.23
N LEU A 178 17.51 3.59 7.13
CA LEU A 178 17.11 2.30 6.58
C LEU A 178 17.62 2.14 5.13
N LYS A 179 18.13 0.96 4.81
CA LYS A 179 18.63 0.63 3.46
C LYS A 179 17.78 -0.50 2.87
N PRO A 180 17.28 -0.35 1.63
CA PRO A 180 16.55 -1.42 0.98
C PRO A 180 17.50 -2.55 0.56
N ARG A 181 16.94 -3.73 0.23
CA ARG A 181 17.67 -4.87 -0.36
C ARG A 181 18.69 -5.53 0.56
N MET A 182 18.59 -5.30 1.87
CA MET A 182 19.33 -6.05 2.89
C MET A 182 18.60 -7.36 3.22
N PRO A 183 19.31 -8.44 3.60
CA PRO A 183 18.67 -9.72 3.93
C PRO A 183 17.61 -9.66 5.04
N ASP A 184 17.81 -8.77 6.00
CA ASP A 184 16.98 -8.47 7.17
C ASP A 184 16.02 -7.28 6.96
N PHE A 185 15.95 -6.72 5.75
CA PHE A 185 15.09 -5.58 5.43
C PHE A 185 13.62 -5.75 5.91
N PRO A 186 12.96 -6.91 5.74
CA PRO A 186 11.61 -7.09 6.26
C PRO A 186 11.50 -6.99 7.79
N GLU A 187 12.54 -7.40 8.52
CA GLU A 187 12.62 -7.33 9.99
C GLU A 187 12.92 -5.92 10.47
N GLU A 188 13.82 -5.19 9.78
CA GLU A 188 14.08 -3.77 10.09
C GLU A 188 12.83 -2.90 9.89
N VAL A 189 12.12 -3.09 8.77
CA VAL A 189 10.86 -2.39 8.48
C VAL A 189 9.79 -2.74 9.51
N ALA A 190 9.69 -4.02 9.91
CA ALA A 190 8.79 -4.47 10.96
C ALA A 190 9.08 -3.83 12.31
N ALA A 191 10.36 -3.73 12.70
CA ALA A 191 10.79 -3.10 13.94
C ALA A 191 10.48 -1.61 13.96
N LEU A 192 10.70 -0.89 12.85
CA LEU A 192 10.34 0.52 12.72
C LEU A 192 8.83 0.75 12.80
N HIS A 193 8.04 -0.11 12.16
CA HIS A 193 6.57 -0.07 12.24
C HIS A 193 6.07 -0.30 13.67
N CYS A 194 6.58 -1.34 14.34
CA CYS A 194 6.30 -1.64 15.74
C CYS A 194 6.67 -0.46 16.65
N ARG A 195 7.87 0.12 16.49
CA ARG A 195 8.31 1.29 17.28
C ARG A 195 7.41 2.51 17.09
N PHE A 196 6.86 2.74 15.89
CA PHE A 196 5.90 3.82 15.67
C PHE A 196 4.60 3.59 16.48
N GLU A 197 4.07 2.37 16.46
CA GLU A 197 2.87 1.99 17.23
C GLU A 197 3.09 2.12 18.74
N GLN A 198 4.30 1.83 19.23
CA GLN A 198 4.70 1.99 20.63
C GLN A 198 4.74 3.45 21.07
N ILE A 199 5.30 4.35 20.24
CA ILE A 199 5.35 5.78 20.55
C ILE A 199 3.92 6.34 20.66
N HIS A 200 3.02 5.83 19.81
CA HIS A 200 1.60 6.19 19.76
C HIS A 200 1.39 7.72 19.78
N PRO A 201 1.91 8.44 18.77
CA PRO A 201 2.05 9.90 18.83
C PRO A 201 0.74 10.67 18.76
N PHE A 202 -0.33 10.07 18.23
CA PHE A 202 -1.63 10.71 18.03
C PHE A 202 -2.66 10.17 19.03
N LEU A 203 -3.77 10.91 19.20
CA LEU A 203 -4.85 10.49 20.12
C LEU A 203 -5.68 9.33 19.56
N ASP A 204 -5.92 9.29 18.24
CA ASP A 204 -6.50 8.16 17.51
C ASP A 204 -5.85 8.10 16.12
N GLY A 205 -5.98 6.99 15.40
CA GLY A 205 -5.50 6.85 14.03
C GLY A 205 -4.11 6.23 13.90
N ASN A 206 -3.41 5.97 15.01
CA ASN A 206 -2.03 5.46 15.00
C ASN A 206 -1.85 4.20 14.17
N GLY A 207 -2.70 3.17 14.35
CA GLY A 207 -2.64 1.93 13.57
C GLY A 207 -2.77 2.15 12.06
N ARG A 208 -3.70 3.02 11.67
CA ARG A 208 -3.97 3.39 10.27
C ARG A 208 -2.79 4.18 9.68
N THR A 209 -2.32 5.19 10.41
CA THR A 209 -1.17 5.99 10.01
C THR A 209 0.12 5.18 9.94
N GLY A 210 0.36 4.26 10.88
CA GLY A 210 1.53 3.38 10.88
C GLY A 210 1.58 2.51 9.62
N ARG A 211 0.44 1.91 9.22
CA ARG A 211 0.35 1.14 7.97
C ARG A 211 0.52 1.99 6.70
N LEU A 212 0.00 3.22 6.69
CA LEU A 212 0.24 4.17 5.59
C LEU A 212 1.72 4.58 5.48
N ILE A 213 2.37 4.86 6.61
CA ILE A 213 3.80 5.18 6.70
C ILE A 213 4.66 3.98 6.27
N LEU A 214 4.33 2.78 6.73
CA LEU A 214 4.94 1.54 6.28
C LEU A 214 4.89 1.44 4.75
N ASN A 215 3.71 1.66 4.17
CA ASN A 215 3.55 1.63 2.72
C ASN A 215 4.30 2.76 2.01
N LEU A 216 4.39 3.95 2.61
CA LEU A 216 5.22 5.05 2.09
C LEU A 216 6.69 4.63 1.99
N ILE A 217 7.24 4.05 3.05
CA ILE A 217 8.62 3.56 3.09
C ILE A 217 8.83 2.52 1.98
N LEU A 218 7.93 1.56 1.85
CA LEU A 218 8.01 0.51 0.84
C LEU A 218 7.99 1.07 -0.59
N VAL A 219 7.03 1.92 -0.94
CA VAL A 219 6.93 2.45 -2.31
C VAL A 219 8.10 3.35 -2.67
N ARG A 220 8.65 4.11 -1.71
CA ARG A 220 9.84 4.94 -1.91
C ARG A 220 11.10 4.11 -2.13
N PHE A 221 11.14 2.89 -1.61
CA PHE A 221 12.18 1.90 -1.90
C PHE A 221 11.89 1.01 -3.12
N GLY A 222 10.81 1.26 -3.85
CA GLY A 222 10.44 0.48 -5.03
C GLY A 222 9.83 -0.90 -4.72
N TYR A 223 9.28 -1.09 -3.52
CA TYR A 223 8.49 -2.24 -3.15
C TYR A 223 7.00 -1.93 -3.30
N PRO A 224 6.16 -2.90 -3.70
CA PRO A 224 4.72 -2.71 -3.67
C PRO A 224 4.22 -2.59 -2.22
N PRO A 225 3.05 -1.97 -2.00
CA PRO A 225 2.43 -1.87 -0.68
C PRO A 225 2.22 -3.24 -0.02
N ALA A 226 2.33 -3.29 1.31
CA ALA A 226 2.04 -4.46 2.12
C ALA A 226 0.60 -4.38 2.66
N ILE A 227 -0.34 -5.06 2.01
CA ILE A 227 -1.73 -5.11 2.49
C ILE A 227 -1.86 -6.19 3.57
N ILE A 228 -2.21 -5.76 4.78
CA ILE A 228 -2.54 -6.67 5.89
C ILE A 228 -4.04 -6.94 5.86
N TYR A 229 -4.43 -8.16 5.53
CA TYR A 229 -5.84 -8.51 5.40
C TYR A 229 -6.53 -8.53 6.77
N LYS A 230 -7.80 -8.12 6.83
CA LYS A 230 -8.59 -8.18 8.09
C LYS A 230 -8.63 -9.57 8.73
N SER A 231 -8.59 -10.63 7.91
CA SER A 231 -8.51 -12.03 8.37
C SER A 231 -7.20 -12.34 9.10
N GLN A 232 -6.16 -11.54 8.88
CA GLN A 232 -4.86 -11.65 9.52
C GLN A 232 -4.75 -10.80 10.78
N ARG A 233 -5.79 -10.05 11.20
CA ARG A 233 -5.76 -9.14 12.37
C ARG A 233 -5.13 -9.78 13.61
N LEU A 234 -5.59 -10.96 14.01
CA LEU A 234 -5.04 -11.66 15.18
C LEU A 234 -3.57 -12.07 15.00
N LYS A 235 -3.18 -12.45 13.79
CA LYS A 235 -1.78 -12.77 13.48
C LYS A 235 -0.91 -11.52 13.53
N TYR A 236 -1.39 -10.40 12.99
CA TYR A 236 -0.72 -9.12 12.99
C TYR A 236 -0.52 -8.57 14.42
N ILE A 237 -1.57 -8.54 15.24
CA ILE A 237 -1.47 -8.08 16.64
C ILE A 237 -0.51 -8.95 17.45
N ARG A 238 -0.55 -10.28 17.29
CA ARG A 238 0.43 -11.17 17.95
C ARG A 238 1.86 -10.96 17.46
N ALA A 239 2.03 -10.63 16.18
CA ALA A 239 3.34 -10.35 15.62
C ALA A 239 3.91 -9.00 16.11
N LEU A 240 3.05 -7.98 16.26
CA LEU A 240 3.42 -6.71 16.91
C LEU A 240 3.89 -6.94 18.34
N ARG A 241 3.15 -7.71 19.15
CA ARG A 241 3.55 -8.02 20.53
C ARG A 241 4.91 -8.71 20.63
N ARG A 242 5.21 -9.63 19.71
CA ARG A 242 6.54 -10.26 19.67
C ARG A 242 7.63 -9.28 19.24
N ALA A 243 7.32 -8.37 18.31
CA ALA A 243 8.24 -7.31 17.91
C ALA A 243 8.52 -6.34 19.08
N ASP A 244 7.53 -6.11 19.95
CA ASP A 244 7.72 -5.34 21.19
C ASP A 244 8.72 -6.02 22.14
N GLU A 245 8.79 -7.36 22.12
CA GLU A 245 9.75 -8.19 22.86
C GLU A 245 11.07 -8.40 22.09
N GLU A 246 11.43 -7.47 21.20
CA GLU A 246 12.64 -7.49 20.35
C GLU A 246 12.74 -8.66 19.36
N ASP A 247 11.61 -9.33 19.03
CA ASP A 247 11.52 -10.36 17.99
C ASP A 247 10.60 -9.90 16.83
N PRO A 248 11.11 -9.05 15.91
CA PRO A 248 10.34 -8.56 14.76
C PRO A 248 10.07 -9.63 13.71
N GLY A 249 10.62 -10.84 13.88
CA GLY A 249 10.65 -11.88 12.87
C GLY A 249 9.29 -12.34 12.36
N ALA A 250 8.32 -12.52 13.26
CA ALA A 250 6.97 -12.92 12.88
C ALA A 250 6.25 -11.83 12.09
N LEU A 251 6.52 -10.55 12.42
CA LEU A 251 5.96 -9.40 11.74
C LEU A 251 6.64 -9.20 10.38
N GLY A 252 7.98 -9.28 10.33
CA GLY A 252 8.74 -9.22 9.09
C GLY A 252 8.34 -10.31 8.10
N GLU A 253 8.10 -11.55 8.55
CA GLU A 253 7.57 -12.61 7.68
C GLU A 253 6.17 -12.29 7.15
N LEU A 254 5.30 -11.70 7.99
CA LEU A 254 3.95 -11.29 7.57
C LEU A 254 4.02 -10.18 6.51
N LEU A 255 4.87 -9.17 6.72
CA LEU A 255 5.10 -8.08 5.78
C LEU A 255 5.70 -8.59 4.46
N ALA A 256 6.75 -9.42 4.51
CA ALA A 256 7.38 -9.96 3.31
C ALA A 256 6.40 -10.74 2.43
N ARG A 257 5.47 -11.49 3.04
CA ARG A 257 4.40 -12.20 2.31
C ARG A 257 3.40 -11.23 1.69
N ALA A 258 2.96 -10.22 2.44
CA ALA A 258 2.05 -9.21 1.92
C ALA A 258 2.66 -8.42 0.74
N ILE A 259 3.95 -8.10 0.82
CA ILE A 259 4.70 -7.47 -0.27
C ILE A 259 4.75 -8.41 -1.49
N LEU A 260 5.12 -9.68 -1.29
CA LEU A 260 5.15 -10.67 -2.37
C LEU A 260 3.78 -10.84 -3.05
N ASP A 261 2.71 -10.93 -2.28
CA ASP A 261 1.35 -11.11 -2.81
C ASP A 261 0.96 -9.95 -3.72
N ASN A 262 1.27 -8.71 -3.33
CA ASN A 262 1.03 -7.53 -4.17
C ASN A 262 2.03 -7.40 -5.32
N LEU A 263 3.28 -7.85 -5.14
CA LEU A 263 4.28 -7.89 -6.20
C LEU A 263 3.81 -8.76 -7.36
N TYR A 264 3.21 -9.91 -7.07
CA TYR A 264 2.65 -10.78 -8.09
C TYR A 264 1.50 -10.14 -8.87
N LYS A 265 0.78 -9.16 -8.31
CA LYS A 265 -0.22 -8.40 -9.08
C LYS A 265 0.42 -7.58 -10.21
N PHE A 266 1.68 -7.17 -10.07
CA PHE A 266 2.45 -6.49 -11.11
C PHE A 266 3.20 -7.47 -12.02
N ILE A 267 3.80 -8.51 -11.45
CA ILE A 267 4.61 -9.48 -12.19
C ILE A 267 3.75 -10.44 -13.02
N VAL A 268 2.64 -10.98 -12.50
CA VAL A 268 1.85 -12.00 -13.22
C VAL A 268 1.26 -11.46 -14.53
N PRO A 269 0.72 -10.24 -14.61
CA PRO A 269 0.34 -9.66 -15.90
C PRO A 269 1.53 -9.46 -16.85
N ALA A 270 2.71 -9.14 -16.32
CA ALA A 270 3.95 -8.96 -17.09
C ALA A 270 4.61 -10.29 -17.54
N VAL A 271 4.40 -11.38 -16.77
CA VAL A 271 4.97 -12.73 -16.97
C VAL A 271 3.98 -13.69 -17.64
N ALA A 272 2.71 -13.31 -17.70
CA ALA A 272 1.72 -13.92 -18.58
C ALA A 272 2.21 -13.76 -20.02
N GLY A 273 3.01 -14.74 -20.45
CA GLY A 273 3.77 -14.72 -21.69
C GLY A 273 2.90 -14.55 -22.94
N PRO A 274 3.50 -14.68 -24.13
CA PRO A 274 2.93 -14.24 -25.41
C PRO A 274 1.55 -14.82 -25.80
N ALA A 275 0.96 -15.73 -25.02
CA ALA A 275 -0.30 -16.40 -25.31
C ALA A 275 -1.49 -16.04 -24.39
N ARG A 276 -1.30 -15.31 -23.28
CA ARG A 276 -2.42 -15.01 -22.35
C ARG A 276 -3.07 -13.66 -22.67
N LEU A 277 -4.39 -13.65 -22.78
CA LEU A 277 -5.17 -12.44 -23.01
C LEU A 277 -5.40 -11.67 -21.70
N VAL A 278 -4.86 -10.45 -21.63
CA VAL A 278 -5.03 -9.51 -20.51
C VAL A 278 -5.77 -8.26 -21.00
N PRO A 279 -6.42 -7.47 -20.11
CA PRO A 279 -7.05 -6.21 -20.51
C PRO A 279 -6.05 -5.29 -21.22
N LEU A 280 -6.50 -4.55 -22.24
CA LEU A 280 -5.63 -3.63 -23.00
C LEU A 280 -4.93 -2.59 -22.13
N ALA A 281 -5.52 -2.25 -20.97
CA ALA A 281 -4.94 -1.32 -20.01
C ALA A 281 -3.60 -1.84 -19.44
N ALA A 282 -3.49 -3.14 -19.23
CA ALA A 282 -2.27 -3.78 -18.74
C ALA A 282 -1.17 -3.90 -19.80
N LEU A 283 -1.47 -3.60 -21.06
CA LEU A 283 -0.53 -3.65 -22.19
C LEU A 283 -0.09 -2.26 -22.67
N ALA A 284 -0.62 -1.20 -22.06
CA ALA A 284 -0.19 0.16 -22.34
C ALA A 284 1.27 0.35 -21.91
N THR A 285 2.01 1.15 -22.66
CA THR A 285 3.39 1.53 -22.35
C THR A 285 3.58 3.02 -22.64
N GLY A 286 4.72 3.61 -22.28
CA GLY A 286 5.05 4.99 -22.68
C GLY A 286 4.99 5.23 -24.20
N SER A 287 5.14 4.18 -25.01
CA SER A 287 5.10 4.24 -26.48
C SER A 287 3.70 4.06 -27.11
N ILE A 288 2.73 3.56 -26.34
CA ILE A 288 1.36 3.35 -26.79
C ILE A 288 0.35 3.36 -25.64
N THR A 289 -0.67 4.21 -25.77
CA THR A 289 -1.70 4.38 -24.74
C THR A 289 -2.78 3.29 -24.82
N HIS A 290 -3.47 3.04 -23.71
CA HIS A 290 -4.66 2.18 -23.64
C HIS A 290 -5.68 2.54 -24.74
N ASN A 291 -5.96 3.83 -24.96
CA ASN A 291 -6.95 4.28 -25.93
C ASN A 291 -6.52 3.96 -27.37
N ALA A 292 -5.22 4.10 -27.68
CA ALA A 292 -4.68 3.72 -28.99
C ALA A 292 -4.82 2.20 -29.23
N LEU A 293 -4.52 1.37 -28.23
CA LEU A 293 -4.72 -0.08 -28.31
C LEU A 293 -6.21 -0.44 -28.49
N ARG A 294 -7.12 0.24 -27.78
CA ARG A 294 -8.57 0.02 -27.90
C ARG A 294 -9.09 0.37 -29.29
N VAL A 295 -8.65 1.51 -29.85
CA VAL A 295 -9.01 1.89 -31.23
C VAL A 295 -8.43 0.91 -32.24
N ALA A 296 -7.20 0.44 -32.04
CA ALA A 296 -6.59 -0.57 -32.91
C ALA A 296 -7.36 -1.91 -32.87
N ALA A 297 -7.81 -2.34 -31.69
CA ALA A 297 -8.63 -3.54 -31.52
C ALA A 297 -10.00 -3.40 -32.20
N ILE A 298 -10.70 -2.28 -32.00
CA ILE A 298 -12.00 -2.01 -32.64
C ILE A 298 -11.88 -1.98 -34.18
N ARG A 299 -10.77 -1.44 -34.69
CA ARG A 299 -10.49 -1.36 -36.13
C ARG A 299 -9.90 -2.66 -36.70
N GLY A 300 -9.79 -3.73 -35.90
CA GLY A 300 -9.23 -5.01 -36.32
C GLY A 300 -7.74 -5.00 -36.67
N ARG A 301 -7.01 -3.93 -36.31
CA ARG A 301 -5.56 -3.81 -36.56
C ARG A 301 -4.71 -4.46 -35.48
N LEU A 302 -5.27 -4.58 -34.28
CA LEU A 302 -4.68 -5.31 -33.16
C LEU A 302 -5.53 -6.55 -32.93
N GLN A 303 -4.90 -7.72 -32.94
CA GLN A 303 -5.58 -8.95 -32.57
C GLN A 303 -6.01 -8.85 -31.09
N ALA A 304 -7.31 -8.99 -30.84
CA ALA A 304 -7.89 -8.82 -29.52
C ALA A 304 -9.26 -9.52 -29.46
N THR A 305 -9.71 -9.87 -28.26
CA THR A 305 -11.01 -10.51 -28.02
C THR A 305 -11.81 -9.68 -27.02
N LYS A 306 -13.09 -9.49 -27.28
CA LYS A 306 -14.00 -8.82 -26.35
C LYS A 306 -14.60 -9.86 -25.39
N GLY A 307 -14.37 -9.70 -24.10
CA GLY A 307 -14.91 -10.57 -23.07
C GLY A 307 -16.43 -10.38 -22.88
N PRO A 308 -17.09 -11.30 -22.15
CA PRO A 308 -18.51 -11.19 -21.80
C PRO A 308 -18.83 -9.98 -20.91
N ASP A 309 -17.82 -9.41 -20.25
CA ASP A 309 -17.84 -8.15 -19.51
C ASP A 309 -17.71 -6.90 -20.41
N GLY A 310 -17.65 -7.09 -21.73
CA GLY A 310 -17.50 -6.03 -22.71
C GLY A 310 -16.09 -5.43 -22.81
N GLN A 311 -15.11 -5.95 -22.06
CA GLN A 311 -13.74 -5.45 -22.09
C GLN A 311 -12.91 -6.10 -23.19
N TRP A 312 -12.08 -5.31 -23.87
CA TRP A 312 -11.13 -5.82 -24.84
C TRP A 312 -9.89 -6.37 -24.15
N ARG A 313 -9.47 -7.56 -24.58
CA ARG A 313 -8.27 -8.25 -24.12
C ARG A 313 -7.37 -8.61 -25.29
N SER A 314 -6.06 -8.48 -25.12
CA SER A 314 -5.05 -8.86 -26.11
C SER A 314 -3.86 -9.50 -25.38
N SER A 315 -2.87 -10.01 -26.13
CA SER A 315 -1.63 -10.52 -25.56
C SER A 315 -0.49 -9.54 -25.81
N ARG A 316 0.60 -9.67 -25.05
CA ARG A 316 1.80 -8.85 -25.26
C ARG A 316 2.40 -9.06 -26.66
N SER A 317 2.42 -10.29 -27.16
CA SER A 317 2.94 -10.61 -28.50
C SER A 317 2.15 -9.93 -29.62
N TRP A 318 0.83 -9.89 -29.52
CA TRP A 318 -0.02 -9.23 -30.52
C TRP A 318 0.16 -7.72 -30.50
N VAL A 319 0.36 -7.13 -29.32
CA VAL A 319 0.69 -5.71 -29.21
C VAL A 319 2.07 -5.43 -29.80
N ASP A 320 3.09 -6.24 -29.49
CA ASP A 320 4.44 -6.05 -30.04
C ASP A 320 4.46 -6.24 -31.57
N GLN A 321 3.72 -7.21 -32.11
CA GLN A 321 3.54 -7.40 -33.55
C GLN A 321 2.80 -6.23 -34.21
N TYR A 322 1.75 -5.72 -33.56
CA TYR A 322 1.04 -4.53 -34.01
C TYR A 322 1.97 -3.31 -34.01
N LEU A 323 2.77 -3.10 -32.97
CA LEU A 323 3.71 -2.00 -32.86
C LEU A 323 4.82 -2.08 -33.93
N ALA A 324 5.28 -3.28 -34.25
CA ALA A 324 6.25 -3.51 -35.32
C ALA A 324 5.67 -3.21 -36.71
N THR A 325 4.36 -3.44 -36.92
CA THR A 325 3.72 -3.30 -38.24
C THR A 325 2.91 -2.01 -38.42
N ARG A 326 2.65 -1.23 -37.36
CA ARG A 326 1.74 -0.07 -37.39
C ARG A 326 2.12 1.06 -38.36
N TYR A 327 3.38 1.12 -38.79
CA TYR A 327 3.89 2.13 -39.75
C TYR A 327 4.11 1.57 -41.16
N HIS A 328 3.96 0.26 -41.36
CA HIS A 328 3.97 -0.33 -42.69
C HIS A 328 2.57 -0.21 -43.27
N ARG A 329 2.34 0.82 -44.10
CA ARG A 329 1.14 0.89 -44.94
C ARG A 329 1.18 -0.23 -45.98
N ALA A 330 0.09 -0.98 -46.06
CA ALA A 330 -0.30 -1.66 -47.31
C ALA A 330 -0.89 -0.63 -48.27
#